data_AF-M2QZ50-F1
#
_entry.id   AF-M2QZ50-F1
#
_cell.length_a   1.000
_cell.length_b   1.000
_cell.length_c   1.000
_cell.angle_alpha   90.00
_cell.angle_beta   90.00
_cell.angle_gamma   90.00
#
_symmetry.space_group_name_H-M   'P 1'
#
loop_
_entity.id
_entity.type
_entity.pdbx_description
1 polymer ?
#
loop_
_entity_poly.entity_id
_entity_poly.type
_entity_poly.pdbx_seq_one_letter_code
_entity_poly.pdbx_strand_id
1 'polypeptide(L)'
;KTVICLSIVAQSTNQKCNALQAMVGIFLHACSTPENVVDLLSRFGLSVSRSTIYSAIKSLSADATKQIKQAGSTLLTGPVYDNFEYESKHLVPTLEKPHDTLIHMTSGMLLRL
;
A
#
# COMPACT_ATOMS: atom_id res chain seq x y z
N LYS A 1 27.24 5.02 -15.02
CA LYS A 1 25.79 4.84 -14.78
C LYS A 1 25.52 4.02 -13.50
N THR A 2 26.10 2.83 -13.35
CA THR A 2 25.97 1.95 -12.16
C THR A 2 26.34 2.63 -10.84
N VAL A 3 27.44 3.39 -10.81
CA VAL A 3 27.87 4.13 -9.61
C VAL A 3 26.82 5.14 -9.16
N ILE A 4 26.15 5.83 -10.09
CA ILE A 4 25.11 6.82 -9.78
C ILE A 4 23.87 6.13 -9.19
N CYS A 5 23.44 5.00 -9.75
CA CYS A 5 22.32 4.22 -9.20
C CYS A 5 22.63 3.71 -7.78
N LEU A 6 23.85 3.19 -7.57
CA LEU A 6 24.31 2.77 -6.25
C LEU A 6 24.42 3.95 -5.28
N SER A 7 24.83 5.12 -5.74
CA SER A 7 24.86 6.34 -4.92
C SER A 7 23.46 6.80 -4.54
N ILE A 8 22.45 6.70 -5.41
CA ILE A 8 21.05 7.03 -5.08
C ILE A 8 20.52 6.07 -4.00
N VAL A 9 20.79 4.78 -4.17
CA VAL A 9 20.42 3.72 -3.21
C VAL A 9 21.15 3.93 -1.87
N ALA A 10 22.45 4.22 -1.88
CA ALA A 10 23.24 4.50 -0.68
C ALA A 10 22.83 5.81 0.02
N GLN A 11 22.61 6.90 -0.72
CA GLN A 11 22.15 8.19 -0.19
C GLN A 11 20.75 8.08 0.44
N SER A 12 19.92 7.15 -0.07
CA SER A 12 18.58 6.91 0.47
C SER A 12 18.55 6.22 1.84
N THR A 13 19.69 5.72 2.36
CA THR A 13 19.78 5.30 3.77
C THR A 13 19.70 6.47 4.77
N ASN A 14 19.80 7.72 4.30
CA ASN A 14 19.46 8.89 5.10
C ASN A 14 17.93 8.98 5.27
N GLN A 15 17.46 9.11 6.52
CA GLN A 15 16.03 9.24 6.85
C GLN A 15 15.33 10.41 6.12
N LYS A 16 16.07 11.44 5.70
CA LYS A 16 15.53 12.58 4.91
C LYS A 16 15.53 12.33 3.40
N CYS A 17 16.15 11.26 2.91
CA CYS A 17 16.29 10.95 1.49
C CYS A 17 15.81 9.53 1.14
N ASN A 18 15.09 8.85 2.03
CA ASN A 18 14.62 7.48 1.84
C ASN A 18 13.31 7.37 1.03
N ALA A 19 12.86 8.45 0.40
CA ALA A 19 11.58 8.49 -0.32
C ALA A 19 11.45 7.37 -1.37
N LEU A 20 12.51 7.11 -2.15
CA LEU A 20 12.52 6.03 -3.14
C LEU A 20 12.39 4.65 -2.47
N GLN A 21 13.19 4.37 -1.43
CA GLN A 21 13.12 3.11 -0.68
C GLN A 21 11.74 2.92 -0.02
N ALA A 22 11.14 4.00 0.47
CA ALA A 22 9.81 4.00 1.07
C ALA A 22 8.73 3.68 0.01
N MET A 23 8.80 4.30 -1.16
CA MET A 23 7.91 3.97 -2.28
C MET A 23 8.06 2.51 -2.72
N VAL A 24 9.30 2.02 -2.85
CA VAL A 24 9.56 0.61 -3.17
C VAL A 24 8.99 -0.31 -2.09
N GLY A 25 9.20 -0.01 -0.80
CA GLY A 25 8.66 -0.81 0.29
C GLY A 25 7.13 -0.86 0.31
N ILE A 26 6.46 0.29 0.17
CA ILE A 26 5.00 0.37 0.10
C ILE A 26 4.48 -0.40 -1.12
N PHE A 27 5.12 -0.27 -2.28
CA PHE A 27 4.76 -1.00 -3.49
C PHE A 27 4.88 -2.52 -3.30
N LEU A 28 6.00 -2.99 -2.76
CA LEU A 28 6.21 -4.42 -2.50
C LEU A 28 5.15 -4.97 -1.55
N HIS A 29 4.80 -4.20 -0.51
CA HIS A 29 3.73 -4.57 0.41
C HIS A 29 2.36 -4.64 -0.29
N ALA A 30 2.04 -3.67 -1.15
CA ALA A 30 0.80 -3.66 -1.93
C ALA A 30 0.70 -4.86 -2.90
N CYS A 31 1.83 -5.31 -3.45
CA CYS A 31 1.90 -6.51 -4.29
C CYS A 31 1.88 -7.83 -3.50
N SER A 32 1.64 -7.80 -2.19
CA SER A 32 1.70 -8.99 -1.32
C SER A 32 3.03 -9.75 -1.44
N THR A 33 4.14 -9.00 -1.61
CA THR A 33 5.48 -9.59 -1.72
C THR A 33 5.83 -10.33 -0.43
N PRO A 34 6.38 -11.56 -0.51
CA PRO A 34 6.82 -12.30 0.67
C PRO A 34 7.74 -11.49 1.58
N GLU A 35 7.50 -11.56 2.89
CA GLU A 35 8.18 -10.72 3.88
C GLU A 35 9.70 -10.90 3.91
N ASN A 36 10.18 -12.11 3.63
CA ASN A 36 11.60 -12.42 3.52
C ASN A 36 12.28 -11.67 2.36
N VAL A 37 11.58 -11.46 1.25
CA VAL A 37 12.08 -10.69 0.09
C VAL A 37 12.14 -9.20 0.46
N VAL A 38 11.12 -8.68 1.12
CA VAL A 38 11.11 -7.30 1.62
C VAL A 38 12.25 -7.06 2.61
N ASP A 39 12.48 -7.99 3.53
CA ASP A 39 13.58 -7.92 4.48
C ASP A 39 14.94 -7.95 3.77
N LEU A 40 15.13 -8.83 2.78
CA LEU A 40 16.36 -8.89 1.99
C LEU A 40 16.62 -7.56 1.27
N LEU A 41 15.61 -7.01 0.58
CA LEU A 41 15.74 -5.74 -0.14
C LEU A 41 15.98 -4.57 0.80
N SER A 42 15.42 -4.60 2.02
CA SER A 42 15.71 -3.60 3.04
C SER A 42 17.17 -3.62 3.49
N ARG A 43 17.75 -4.81 3.65
CA ARG A 43 19.18 -4.99 3.99
C ARG A 43 20.11 -4.56 2.86
N PHE A 44 19.67 -4.66 1.61
CA PHE A 44 20.40 -4.12 0.45
C PHE A 44 20.22 -2.62 0.25
N GLY A 45 19.40 -1.96 1.09
CA GLY A 45 19.10 -0.53 0.94
C GLY A 45 18.22 -0.22 -0.27
N LEU A 46 17.53 -1.21 -0.84
CA LEU A 46 16.60 -1.01 -1.96
C LEU A 46 15.17 -0.74 -1.48
N SER A 47 14.86 -1.09 -0.23
CA SER A 47 13.58 -0.88 0.42
C SER A 47 13.78 -0.38 1.85
N VAL A 48 12.71 0.13 2.47
CA VAL A 48 12.69 0.37 3.91
C VAL A 48 12.30 -0.90 4.66
N SER A 49 12.56 -0.95 5.96
CA SER A 49 12.19 -2.10 6.78
C SER A 49 10.67 -2.29 6.87
N ARG A 50 10.21 -3.52 7.15
CA ARG A 50 8.79 -3.83 7.36
C ARG A 50 8.12 -2.93 8.40
N SER A 51 8.80 -2.68 9.52
CA SER A 51 8.26 -1.79 10.57
C SER A 51 8.08 -0.35 10.08
N THR A 52 8.99 0.12 9.22
CA THR A 52 8.87 1.42 8.55
C THR A 52 7.68 1.44 7.59
N ILE A 53 7.47 0.36 6.81
CA ILE A 53 6.31 0.23 5.91
C ILE A 53 5.01 0.32 6.71
N TYR A 54 4.86 -0.47 7.77
CA TYR A 54 3.64 -0.44 8.60
C TYR A 54 3.43 0.91 9.28
N SER A 55 4.50 1.55 9.73
CA SER A 55 4.43 2.90 10.32
C SER A 55 3.99 3.93 9.27
N ALA A 56 4.50 3.83 8.04
CA ALA A 56 4.11 4.68 6.93
C ALA A 56 2.63 4.49 6.56
N ILE A 57 2.15 3.25 6.47
CA ILE A 57 0.73 2.93 6.22
C ILE A 57 -0.13 3.52 7.33
N LYS A 58 0.20 3.26 8.59
CA LYS A 58 -0.55 3.81 9.75
C LYS A 58 -0.61 5.33 9.72
N SER A 59 0.52 5.99 9.45
CA SER A 59 0.58 7.45 9.35
C SER A 59 -0.25 7.98 8.18
N LEU A 60 -0.15 7.35 7.02
CA LEU A 60 -0.90 7.73 5.82
C LEU A 60 -2.40 7.54 6.00
N SER A 61 -2.83 6.45 6.64
CA SER A 61 -4.23 6.21 6.98
C SER A 61 -4.76 7.25 7.97
N ALA A 62 -3.97 7.64 8.97
CA ALA A 62 -4.36 8.68 9.92
C ALA A 62 -4.51 10.05 9.24
N ASP A 63 -3.58 10.39 8.34
CA ASP A 63 -3.64 11.63 7.58
C ASP A 63 -4.82 11.63 6.59
N ALA A 64 -5.02 10.55 5.84
CA ALA A 64 -6.19 10.38 4.97
C ALA A 64 -7.50 10.52 5.75
N THR A 65 -7.60 9.92 6.94
CA THR A 65 -8.78 10.07 7.81
C THR A 65 -9.01 11.52 8.20
N LYS A 66 -7.95 12.27 8.54
CA LYS A 66 -8.03 13.69 8.86
C LYS A 66 -8.51 14.49 7.65
N GLN A 67 -7.97 14.24 6.47
CA GLN A 67 -8.36 14.91 5.23
C GLN A 67 -9.82 14.63 4.86
N ILE A 68 -10.28 13.37 4.98
CA ILE A 68 -11.68 12.98 4.75
C ILE A 68 -12.61 13.74 5.70
N LYS A 69 -12.28 13.81 7.00
CA LYS A 69 -13.07 14.57 7.99
C LYS A 69 -13.12 16.06 7.67
N GLN A 70 -11.98 16.64 7.28
CA GLN A 70 -11.89 18.04 6.90
C GLN A 70 -12.74 18.32 5.66
N ALA A 71 -12.64 17.49 4.62
CA ALA A 71 -13.45 17.61 3.42
C ALA A 71 -14.94 17.48 3.74
N GLY A 72 -15.35 16.48 4.52
CA GLY A 72 -16.72 16.29 4.97
C GLY A 72 -17.27 17.47 5.77
N SER A 73 -16.45 18.11 6.60
CA SER A 73 -16.86 19.28 7.40
C SER A 73 -17.23 20.51 6.58
N THR A 74 -16.81 20.58 5.31
CA THR A 74 -17.18 21.67 4.40
C THR A 74 -18.64 21.58 3.94
N LEU A 75 -19.28 20.41 4.08
CA LEU A 75 -20.60 20.09 3.51
C LEU A 75 -20.66 20.26 1.97
N LEU A 76 -19.51 20.38 1.30
CA LEU A 76 -19.37 20.44 -0.16
C LEU A 76 -18.95 19.08 -0.75
N THR A 77 -19.20 17.99 -0.03
CA THR A 77 -18.86 16.64 -0.46
C THR A 77 -20.01 15.68 -0.16
N GLY A 78 -20.30 14.76 -1.08
CA GLY A 78 -21.27 13.69 -0.91
C GLY A 78 -20.60 12.32 -0.88
N PRO A 79 -21.10 11.36 -0.07
CA PRO A 79 -20.64 9.98 -0.15
C PRO A 79 -21.14 9.33 -1.45
N VAL A 80 -20.24 8.64 -2.14
CA VAL A 80 -20.54 7.79 -3.29
C VAL A 80 -20.11 6.37 -2.96
N TYR A 81 -20.90 5.40 -3.41
CA TYR A 81 -20.64 3.98 -3.22
C TYR A 81 -20.50 3.30 -4.57
N ASP A 82 -19.57 2.36 -4.65
CA ASP A 82 -19.37 1.52 -5.81
C ASP A 82 -19.25 0.06 -5.36
N ASN A 83 -19.91 -0.84 -6.10
CA ASN A 83 -19.84 -2.27 -5.83
C ASN A 83 -18.82 -2.87 -6.79
N PHE A 84 -17.84 -3.61 -6.27
CA PHE A 84 -16.88 -4.30 -7.10
C PHE A 84 -16.74 -5.76 -6.69
N GLU A 85 -16.44 -6.58 -7.68
CA GLU A 85 -16.29 -8.02 -7.55
C GLU A 85 -14.82 -8.36 -7.72
N TYR A 86 -14.29 -9.16 -6.80
CA TYR A 86 -12.92 -9.64 -6.84
C TYR A 86 -12.91 -11.16 -6.94
N GLU A 87 -12.28 -11.69 -7.99
CA GLU A 87 -12.06 -13.13 -8.11
C GLU A 87 -10.78 -13.54 -7.36
N SER A 88 -10.95 -14.21 -6.22
CA SER A 88 -9.86 -14.79 -5.45
C SER A 88 -9.42 -16.12 -6.09
N LYS A 89 -8.30 -16.08 -6.81
CA LYS A 89 -7.69 -17.28 -7.41
C LYS A 89 -7.01 -18.11 -6.31
N HIS A 90 -7.74 -19.07 -5.73
CA HIS A 90 -7.17 -20.01 -4.77
C HIS A 90 -6.26 -21.02 -5.48
N LEU A 91 -5.02 -21.16 -4.98
CA LEU A 91 -4.06 -22.15 -5.50
C LEU A 91 -4.45 -23.60 -5.12
N VAL A 92 -5.26 -23.75 -4.07
CA VAL A 92 -5.74 -25.04 -3.54
C VAL A 92 -7.27 -25.01 -3.51
N PRO A 93 -7.96 -25.95 -4.19
CA PRO A 93 -9.42 -26.03 -4.17
C PRO A 93 -9.93 -26.29 -2.74
N THR A 94 -10.87 -25.48 -2.26
CA THR A 94 -11.60 -25.76 -1.02
C THR A 94 -12.72 -26.76 -1.28
N LEU A 95 -12.88 -27.73 -0.38
CA LEU A 95 -13.84 -28.84 -0.50
C LEU A 95 -15.31 -28.37 -0.53
N GLU A 96 -15.61 -27.21 0.05
CA GLU A 96 -16.99 -26.81 0.28
C GLU A 96 -17.62 -26.06 -0.91
N LYS A 97 -16.84 -25.40 -1.77
CA LYS A 97 -17.33 -24.76 -3.01
C LYS A 97 -16.20 -24.49 -4.01
N PRO A 98 -15.79 -25.46 -4.84
CA PRO A 98 -14.60 -25.33 -5.70
C PRO A 98 -14.68 -24.24 -6.79
N HIS A 99 -15.86 -23.62 -6.99
CA HIS A 99 -16.11 -22.59 -8.00
C HIS A 99 -16.57 -21.24 -7.42
N ASP A 100 -16.69 -21.10 -6.09
CA ASP A 100 -17.14 -19.86 -5.45
C ASP A 100 -15.91 -19.00 -5.10
N THR A 101 -15.29 -18.45 -6.14
CA THR A 101 -14.08 -17.60 -6.05
C THR A 101 -14.40 -16.12 -6.02
N LEU A 102 -15.67 -15.74 -6.25
CA LEU A 102 -16.08 -14.36 -6.39
C LEU A 102 -16.40 -13.75 -5.00
N ILE A 103 -15.67 -12.69 -4.66
CA ILE A 103 -15.87 -11.92 -3.44
C ILE A 103 -16.59 -10.62 -3.81
N HIS A 104 -17.77 -10.42 -3.24
CA HIS A 104 -18.54 -9.19 -3.40
C HIS A 104 -18.15 -8.16 -2.34
N MET A 105 -17.77 -6.95 -2.75
CA MET A 105 -17.40 -5.85 -1.85
C MET A 105 -18.03 -4.53 -2.29
N THR A 106 -18.25 -3.65 -1.32
CA THR A 106 -18.69 -2.27 -1.55
C THR A 106 -17.62 -1.31 -1.08
N SER A 107 -17.19 -0.42 -1.96
CA SER A 107 -16.27 0.68 -1.64
C SER A 107 -17.05 1.99 -1.48
N GLY A 108 -16.54 2.89 -0.64
CA GLY A 108 -17.11 4.21 -0.42
C GLY A 108 -16.06 5.32 -0.52
N MET A 109 -16.42 6.44 -1.14
CA MET A 109 -15.57 7.62 -1.30
C MET A 109 -16.37 8.91 -1.04
N LEU A 110 -15.70 9.98 -0.58
CA LEU A 110 -16.28 11.33 -0.60
C LEU A 110 -15.94 12.03 -1.92
N LEU A 111 -16.96 12.44 -2.66
CA LEU A 111 -16.84 13.18 -3.91
C LEU A 111 -17.29 14.63 -3.70
N ARG A 112 -16.57 15.59 -4.28
CA ARG A 112 -16.92 17.01 -4.17
C ARG A 112 -18.20 17.31 -4.96
N LEU A 113 -19.13 18.03 -4.34
CA LEU A 113 -20.39 18.48 -4.93
C LEU A 113 -20.18 19.68 -5.87
#